data_AF-A0AAD5KWC9-F1
#
_entry.id   AF-A0AAD5KWC9-F1
#
_cell.length_a   1.000
_cell.length_b   1.000
_cell.length_c   1.000
_cell.angle_alpha   90.00
_cell.angle_beta   90.00
_cell.angle_gamma   90.00
#
_symmetry.space_group_name_H-M   'P 1'
#
loop_
_entity.id
_entity.type
_entity.pdbx_description
1 polymer ?
#
loop_
_entity_poly.entity_id
_entity_poly.type
_entity_poly.pdbx_seq_one_letter_code
_entity_poly.pdbx_strand_id
1 'polypeptide(L)'
;MDAPPIRIIELRRQLANAIDSIESLANSSNDQLLAQHQNTESTLTELESTLQTVQNPKYLKRIISKQHKLERKKQQKEQQKSPQPSSSQKLRIRELSRLVEKLTQLRNIRRKRLEAKGHFFSEDGNEFFEKVKSWNAEQENQKLVEEKEFPTNEEKTLYIHPEDKWNNKGLFDKKAYEYWSQGYQNTDNLRRIRTHWDYYIYDNVDESNGNSSRQDKIPPTWVPPAPPSSWIWATHLVNQSP
;
A
#
# COMPACT_ATOMS: atom_id res chain seq x y z
N MET A 1 38.03 -52.22 -48.90
CA MET A 1 37.95 -50.81 -49.33
C MET A 1 39.20 -50.19 -48.77
N ASP A 2 40.30 -50.37 -49.48
CA ASP A 2 41.64 -50.27 -48.89
C ASP A 2 42.20 -48.91 -49.28
N ALA A 3 42.38 -48.05 -48.28
CA ALA A 3 42.95 -46.73 -48.48
C ALA A 3 44.39 -46.85 -49.04
N PRO A 4 44.75 -46.06 -50.06
CA PRO A 4 46.08 -46.14 -50.66
C PRO A 4 47.18 -45.71 -49.67
N PRO A 5 48.40 -46.28 -49.77
CA PRO A 5 49.47 -46.00 -48.84
C PRO A 5 49.88 -44.52 -48.92
N ILE A 6 49.71 -43.81 -47.80
CA ILE A 6 50.05 -42.40 -47.66
C ILE A 6 51.56 -42.26 -47.84
N ARG A 7 51.98 -41.43 -48.80
CA ARG A 7 53.40 -41.15 -49.04
C ARG A 7 53.92 -40.29 -47.89
N ILE A 8 55.10 -40.62 -47.37
CA ILE A 8 55.78 -39.94 -46.25
C ILE A 8 55.83 -38.40 -46.40
N ILE A 9 55.88 -37.91 -47.64
CA ILE A 9 55.87 -36.49 -47.99
C ILE A 9 54.55 -35.81 -47.57
N GLU A 10 53.42 -36.49 -47.73
CA GLU A 10 52.10 -35.95 -47.41
C GLU A 10 51.90 -35.85 -45.89
N LEU A 11 52.39 -36.83 -45.12
CA LEU A 11 52.38 -36.77 -43.65
C LEU A 11 53.23 -35.61 -43.12
N ARG A 12 54.40 -35.35 -43.74
CA ARG A 12 55.24 -34.20 -43.36
C ARG A 12 54.54 -32.87 -43.63
N ARG A 13 53.82 -32.76 -44.75
CA ARG A 13 53.03 -31.57 -45.08
C ARG A 13 51.86 -31.38 -44.12
N GLN A 14 51.15 -32.46 -43.77
CA GLN A 14 50.06 -32.42 -42.79
C GLN A 14 50.57 -32.02 -41.39
N LEU A 15 51.74 -32.51 -40.97
CA LEU A 15 52.36 -32.12 -39.70
C LEU A 15 52.76 -30.64 -39.70
N ALA A 16 53.39 -30.15 -40.77
CA ALA A 16 53.76 -28.74 -40.88
C ALA A 16 52.52 -27.83 -40.78
N ASN A 17 51.47 -28.14 -41.54
CA ASN A 17 50.21 -27.39 -41.47
C ASN A 17 49.55 -27.45 -40.08
N ALA A 18 49.66 -28.58 -39.38
CA ALA A 18 49.12 -28.73 -38.03
C ALA A 18 49.90 -27.87 -37.02
N ILE A 19 51.22 -27.81 -37.14
CA ILE A 19 52.08 -26.96 -36.31
C ILE A 19 51.74 -25.48 -36.54
N ASP A 20 51.65 -25.04 -37.80
CA ASP A 20 51.29 -23.66 -38.15
C ASP A 20 49.91 -23.27 -37.61
N SER A 21 48.94 -24.19 -37.66
CA SER A 21 47.60 -23.99 -37.11
C SER A 21 47.59 -23.88 -35.59
N ILE A 22 48.38 -24.71 -34.90
CA ILE A 22 48.53 -24.65 -33.44
C ILE A 22 49.20 -23.34 -33.02
N GLU A 23 50.23 -22.89 -33.73
CA GLU A 23 50.89 -21.61 -33.47
C GLU A 23 49.95 -20.42 -33.70
N SER A 24 49.15 -20.46 -34.77
CA SER A 24 48.13 -19.44 -35.02
C SER A 24 47.07 -19.38 -33.91
N LEU A 25 46.63 -20.54 -33.41
CA LEU A 25 45.65 -20.61 -32.32
C LEU A 25 46.25 -20.11 -30.99
N ALA A 26 47.49 -20.47 -30.70
CA ALA A 26 48.20 -20.01 -29.49
C ALA A 26 48.38 -18.48 -29.50
N ASN A 27 48.74 -17.91 -30.66
CA ASN A 27 48.91 -16.47 -30.81
C ASN A 27 47.58 -15.71 -30.68
N SER A 28 46.51 -16.21 -31.31
CA SER A 28 45.16 -15.62 -31.19
C SER A 28 44.61 -15.64 -29.76
N SER A 29 44.86 -16.73 -29.02
CA SER A 29 44.48 -16.86 -27.61
C SER A 29 45.23 -15.86 -26.72
N ASN A 30 46.52 -15.64 -26.97
CA ASN A 30 47.32 -14.65 -26.24
C ASN A 30 46.89 -13.21 -26.53
N ASP A 31 46.57 -12.89 -27.78
CA ASP A 31 46.08 -11.56 -28.15
C ASP A 31 44.72 -11.24 -27.51
N GLN A 32 43.83 -12.25 -27.42
CA GLN A 32 42.56 -12.10 -26.71
C GLN A 32 42.73 -11.85 -25.21
N LEU A 33 43.66 -12.57 -24.57
CA LEU A 33 43.97 -12.35 -23.14
C LEU A 33 44.57 -10.95 -22.92
N LEU A 34 45.46 -10.50 -23.80
CA LEU A 34 46.05 -9.17 -23.72
C LEU A 34 44.99 -8.07 -23.86
N ALA A 35 44.05 -8.23 -24.78
CA ALA A 35 42.92 -7.29 -24.95
C ALA A 35 41.99 -7.27 -23.72
N GLN A 36 41.71 -8.42 -23.12
CA GLN A 36 40.94 -8.49 -21.88
C GLN A 36 41.66 -7.81 -20.71
N HIS A 37 42.97 -8.00 -20.58
CA HIS A 37 43.77 -7.32 -19.57
C HIS A 37 43.76 -5.79 -19.75
N GLN A 38 43.90 -5.28 -20.97
CA GLN A 38 43.83 -3.83 -21.23
C GLN A 38 42.44 -3.24 -20.94
N ASN A 39 41.37 -3.97 -21.23
CA ASN A 39 40.01 -3.55 -20.90
C ASN A 39 39.77 -3.54 -19.38
N THR A 40 40.25 -4.54 -18.66
CA THR A 40 40.12 -4.56 -17.19
C THR A 40 40.93 -3.45 -16.52
N GLU A 41 42.14 -3.17 -17.01
CA GLU A 41 42.96 -2.06 -16.51
C GLU A 41 42.31 -0.70 -16.77
N SER A 42 41.74 -0.46 -17.96
CA SER A 42 41.02 0.79 -18.24
C SER A 42 39.81 0.98 -17.33
N THR A 43 39.00 -0.06 -17.10
CA THR A 43 37.87 0.03 -16.15
C THR A 43 38.32 0.28 -14.71
N LEU A 44 39.45 -0.31 -14.28
CA LEU A 44 40.04 -0.04 -12.97
C LEU A 44 40.47 1.42 -12.84
N THR A 45 41.12 1.99 -13.86
CA THR A 45 41.53 3.40 -13.85
C THR A 45 40.34 4.36 -13.82
N GLU A 46 39.24 4.05 -14.50
CA GLU A 46 38.01 4.84 -14.41
C GLU A 46 37.42 4.78 -13.01
N LEU A 47 37.32 3.60 -12.41
CA LEU A 47 36.81 3.44 -11.04
C LEU A 47 37.69 4.18 -10.03
N GLU A 48 39.00 4.12 -10.16
CA GLU A 48 39.94 4.85 -9.29
C GLU A 48 39.79 6.36 -9.46
N SER A 49 39.59 6.85 -10.69
CA SER A 49 39.31 8.26 -10.95
C SER A 49 38.00 8.71 -10.31
N THR A 50 36.94 7.88 -10.36
CA THR A 50 35.66 8.20 -9.71
C THR A 50 35.79 8.22 -8.19
N LEU A 51 36.54 7.27 -7.60
CA LEU A 51 36.83 7.23 -6.17
C LEU A 51 37.55 8.52 -5.73
N GLN A 52 38.54 8.97 -6.52
CA GLN A 52 39.27 10.22 -6.27
C GLN A 52 38.33 11.44 -6.24
N THR A 53 37.36 11.50 -7.15
CA THR A 53 36.38 12.61 -7.20
C THR A 53 35.42 12.60 -6.01
N VAL A 54 35.01 11.41 -5.55
CA VAL A 54 34.11 11.24 -4.41
C VAL A 54 34.84 11.52 -3.09
N GLN A 55 36.12 11.17 -2.98
CA GLN A 55 36.94 11.47 -1.81
C GLN A 55 37.27 12.96 -1.67
N ASN A 56 37.05 13.78 -2.69
CA ASN A 56 37.31 15.21 -2.62
C ASN A 56 36.33 15.90 -1.64
N PRO A 57 36.82 16.42 -0.48
CA PRO A 57 35.95 16.93 0.57
C PRO A 57 35.18 18.19 0.16
N LYS A 58 35.70 18.95 -0.82
CA LYS A 58 35.02 20.13 -1.36
C LYS A 58 33.81 19.75 -2.22
N TYR A 59 33.91 18.64 -2.96
CA TYR A 59 32.83 18.13 -3.79
C TYR A 59 31.69 17.58 -2.92
N LEU A 60 32.02 16.79 -1.89
CA LEU A 60 31.05 16.29 -0.91
C LEU A 60 30.31 17.41 -0.18
N LYS A 61 31.04 18.43 0.32
CA LYS A 61 30.42 19.61 0.97
C LYS A 61 29.43 20.32 0.04
N ARG A 62 29.74 20.42 -1.26
CA ARG A 62 28.85 21.03 -2.25
C ARG A 62 27.59 20.19 -2.48
N ILE A 63 27.70 18.86 -2.52
CA ILE A 63 26.55 17.95 -2.65
C ILE A 63 25.65 18.04 -1.42
N ILE A 64 26.22 17.93 -0.22
CA ILE A 64 25.48 18.02 1.05
C ILE A 64 24.76 19.37 1.17
N SER A 65 25.43 20.46 0.79
CA SER A 65 24.81 21.80 0.78
C SER A 65 23.64 21.90 -0.20
N LYS A 66 23.74 21.27 -1.37
CA LYS A 66 22.64 21.20 -2.34
C LYS A 66 21.47 20.38 -1.80
N GLN A 67 21.72 19.25 -1.15
CA GLN A 67 20.69 18.40 -0.53
C GLN A 67 19.93 19.17 0.56
N HIS A 68 20.63 19.79 1.51
CA HIS A 68 19.99 20.60 2.54
C HIS A 68 19.17 21.78 1.96
N LYS A 69 19.62 22.40 0.88
CA LYS A 69 18.87 23.48 0.22
C LYS A 69 17.58 22.97 -0.44
N LEU A 70 17.60 21.77 -1.01
CA LEU A 70 16.42 21.12 -1.57
C LEU A 70 15.43 20.71 -0.48
N GLU A 71 15.93 20.18 0.63
CA GLU A 71 15.14 19.75 1.77
C GLU A 71 14.43 20.92 2.45
N ARG A 72 15.12 22.04 2.66
CA ARG A 72 14.51 23.31 3.14
C ARG A 72 13.40 23.80 2.20
N LYS A 73 13.60 23.72 0.88
CA LYS A 73 12.57 24.09 -0.10
C LYS A 73 11.36 23.16 -0.05
N LYS A 74 11.55 21.85 0.19
CA LYS A 74 10.44 20.90 0.36
C LYS A 74 9.64 21.20 1.62
N GLN A 75 10.30 21.38 2.76
CA GLN A 75 9.65 21.73 4.04
C GLN A 75 8.87 23.05 3.96
N GLN A 76 9.41 24.07 3.30
CA GLN A 76 8.71 25.34 3.10
C GLN A 76 7.47 25.19 2.19
N LYS A 77 7.53 24.36 1.15
CA LYS A 77 6.37 24.06 0.30
C LYS A 77 5.30 23.25 1.03
N GLU A 78 5.69 22.35 1.92
CA GLU A 78 4.76 21.58 2.75
C GLU A 78 4.08 22.46 3.81
N GLN A 79 4.82 23.35 4.46
CA GLN A 79 4.27 24.32 5.42
C GLN A 79 3.36 25.37 4.77
N GLN A 80 3.55 25.70 3.49
CA GLN A 80 2.65 26.58 2.74
C GLN A 80 1.44 25.85 2.15
N LYS A 81 1.47 24.51 2.07
CA LYS A 81 0.34 23.68 1.63
C LYS A 81 -0.63 23.31 2.74
N SER A 82 -0.28 23.48 4.01
CA SER A 82 -1.25 23.31 5.10
C SER A 82 -2.22 24.50 5.11
N PRO A 83 -3.54 24.28 4.95
CA PRO A 83 -4.49 25.38 5.01
C PRO A 83 -4.45 25.95 6.43
N GLN A 84 -4.04 27.20 6.57
CA GLN A 84 -4.20 27.94 7.82
C GLN A 84 -5.68 27.86 8.22
N PRO A 85 -6.02 27.36 9.42
CA PRO A 85 -7.41 27.17 9.78
C PRO A 85 -8.09 28.53 9.75
N SER A 86 -9.23 28.61 9.05
CA SER A 86 -9.99 29.84 8.91
C SER A 86 -10.33 30.39 10.31
N SER A 87 -10.52 31.71 10.43
CA SER A 87 -10.91 32.36 11.71
C SER A 87 -12.04 31.62 12.43
N SER A 88 -13.04 31.16 11.66
CA SER A 88 -14.16 30.33 12.12
C SER A 88 -13.70 28.97 12.70
N GLN A 89 -12.78 28.27 12.04
CA GLN A 89 -12.23 27.02 12.55
C GLN A 89 -11.45 27.22 13.85
N LYS A 90 -10.70 28.31 13.98
CA LYS A 90 -9.98 28.63 15.23
C LYS A 90 -10.95 28.86 16.40
N LEU A 91 -12.07 29.55 16.16
CA LEU A 91 -13.12 29.74 17.16
C LEU A 91 -13.76 28.41 17.55
N ARG A 92 -14.11 27.58 16.56
CA ARG A 92 -14.68 26.25 16.79
C ARG A 92 -13.74 25.35 17.59
N ILE A 93 -12.44 25.37 17.28
CA ILE A 93 -11.42 24.62 18.05
C ILE A 93 -11.43 25.11 19.51
N ARG A 94 -11.46 26.42 19.73
CA ARG A 94 -11.48 27.00 21.09
C ARG A 94 -12.73 26.60 21.87
N GLU A 95 -13.89 26.56 21.22
CA GLU A 95 -15.15 26.11 21.83
C GLU A 95 -15.11 24.62 22.17
N LEU A 96 -14.64 23.79 21.24
CA LEU A 96 -14.48 22.36 21.46
C LEU A 96 -13.49 22.07 22.60
N SER A 97 -12.37 22.80 22.68
CA SER A 97 -11.43 22.68 23.79
C SER A 97 -12.07 22.99 25.14
N ARG A 98 -12.87 24.07 25.23
CA ARG A 98 -13.62 24.41 26.45
C ARG A 98 -14.65 23.34 26.82
N LEU A 99 -15.31 22.75 25.82
CA LEU A 99 -16.29 21.70 26.04
C LEU A 99 -15.63 20.42 26.58
N VAL A 100 -14.50 20.02 25.99
CA VAL A 100 -13.71 18.87 26.45
C VAL A 100 -13.27 19.08 27.91
N GLU A 101 -12.77 20.27 28.25
CA GLU A 101 -12.36 20.59 29.62
C GLU A 101 -13.52 20.42 30.63
N LYS A 102 -14.71 20.93 30.30
CA LYS A 102 -15.91 20.75 31.13
C LYS A 102 -16.32 19.28 31.26
N LEU A 103 -16.26 18.50 30.18
CA LEU A 103 -16.55 17.06 30.23
C LEU A 103 -15.53 16.30 31.07
N THR A 104 -14.27 16.72 31.05
CA THR A 104 -13.21 16.10 31.86
C THR A 104 -13.44 16.39 33.33
N GLN A 105 -13.83 17.62 33.67
CA GLN A 105 -14.24 17.98 35.04
C GLN A 105 -15.46 17.16 35.51
N LEU A 106 -16.50 17.01 34.68
CA LEU A 106 -17.66 16.18 35.00
C LEU A 106 -17.30 14.71 35.21
N ARG A 107 -16.42 14.15 34.36
CA ARG A 107 -15.89 12.79 34.50
C ARG A 107 -15.20 12.64 35.86
N ASN A 108 -14.33 13.57 36.23
CA ASN A 108 -13.59 13.52 37.49
C ASN A 108 -14.52 13.61 38.71
N ILE A 109 -15.55 14.47 38.66
CA ILE A 109 -16.56 14.55 39.72
C ILE A 109 -17.34 13.25 39.85
N ARG A 110 -17.79 12.67 38.73
CA ARG A 110 -18.52 11.39 38.72
C ARG A 110 -17.65 10.26 39.26
N ARG A 111 -16.37 10.23 38.88
CA ARG A 111 -15.39 9.25 39.33
C ARG A 111 -15.19 9.33 40.85
N LYS A 112 -14.95 10.52 41.40
CA LYS A 112 -14.86 10.75 42.85
C LYS A 112 -16.11 10.28 43.60
N ARG A 113 -17.30 10.51 43.04
CA ARG A 113 -18.57 10.01 43.62
C ARG A 113 -18.67 8.50 43.60
N LEU A 114 -18.14 7.84 42.58
CA LEU A 114 -18.16 6.38 42.45
C LEU A 114 -17.06 5.74 43.31
N GLU A 115 -15.89 6.36 43.43
CA GLU A 115 -14.82 5.98 44.36
C GLU A 115 -15.31 6.05 45.81
N ALA A 116 -16.04 7.11 46.19
CA ALA A 116 -16.68 7.21 47.50
C ALA A 116 -17.75 6.12 47.75
N LYS A 117 -18.30 5.52 46.68
CA LYS A 117 -19.20 4.36 46.73
C LYS A 117 -18.47 3.02 46.63
N GLY A 118 -17.12 3.02 46.66
CA GLY A 118 -16.28 1.83 46.61
C GLY A 118 -15.94 1.32 45.21
N HIS A 119 -16.21 2.07 44.14
CA HIS A 119 -15.79 1.70 42.79
C HIS A 119 -14.33 2.11 42.56
N PHE A 120 -13.46 1.16 42.24
CA PHE A 120 -12.05 1.43 41.98
C PHE A 120 -11.82 1.73 40.49
N PHE A 121 -11.05 2.77 40.19
CA PHE A 121 -10.65 3.13 38.84
C PHE A 121 -9.14 3.35 38.80
N SER A 122 -8.44 2.84 37.79
CA SER A 122 -6.98 3.03 37.60
C SER A 122 -6.63 4.51 37.47
N GLU A 123 -5.74 5.03 38.33
CA GLU A 123 -5.48 6.47 38.52
C GLU A 123 -5.35 7.24 37.21
N ASP A 124 -4.65 6.69 36.22
CA ASP A 124 -4.38 7.42 34.99
C ASP A 124 -5.54 7.52 34.01
N GLY A 125 -6.53 6.62 34.04
CA GLY A 125 -7.72 6.69 33.16
C GLY A 125 -7.42 6.85 31.65
N ASN A 126 -6.13 6.73 31.28
CA ASN A 126 -5.53 7.06 30.00
C ASN A 126 -5.01 5.79 29.35
N GLU A 127 -4.76 4.69 30.06
CA GLU A 127 -4.30 3.44 29.44
C GLU A 127 -5.24 2.97 28.32
N PHE A 128 -6.56 3.03 28.53
CA PHE A 128 -7.54 2.74 27.49
C PHE A 128 -7.50 3.75 26.34
N PHE A 129 -7.38 5.04 26.67
CA PHE A 129 -7.36 6.11 25.66
C PHE A 129 -6.07 6.06 24.83
N GLU A 130 -4.94 5.78 25.46
CA GLU A 130 -3.63 5.58 24.85
C GLU A 130 -3.63 4.33 23.99
N LYS A 131 -4.26 3.23 24.45
CA LYS A 131 -4.45 2.02 23.64
C LYS A 131 -5.35 2.24 22.43
N VAL A 132 -6.43 3.02 22.56
CA VAL A 132 -7.30 3.41 21.43
C VAL A 132 -6.57 4.36 20.48
N LYS A 133 -5.78 5.30 21.01
CA LYS A 133 -4.98 6.24 20.23
C LYS A 133 -3.85 5.53 19.47
N SER A 134 -3.17 4.57 20.10
CA SER A 134 -2.13 3.76 19.46
C SER A 134 -2.74 2.87 18.38
N TRP A 135 -3.87 2.22 18.67
CA TRP A 135 -4.60 1.40 17.69
C TRP A 135 -5.05 2.22 16.46
N ASN A 136 -5.60 3.42 16.64
CA ASN A 136 -5.93 4.30 15.51
C ASN A 136 -4.71 4.76 14.73
N ALA A 137 -3.60 5.08 15.40
CA ALA A 137 -2.35 5.45 14.74
C ALA A 137 -1.76 4.29 13.94
N GLU A 138 -1.87 3.05 14.45
CA GLU A 138 -1.48 1.83 13.73
C GLU A 138 -2.37 1.60 12.50
N GLN A 139 -3.69 1.82 12.61
CA GLN A 139 -4.62 1.72 11.47
C GLN A 139 -4.35 2.78 10.40
N GLU A 140 -4.05 4.03 10.79
CA GLU A 140 -3.64 5.07 9.83
C GLU A 140 -2.31 4.74 9.16
N ASN A 141 -1.32 4.25 9.93
CA ASN A 141 -0.05 3.81 9.36
C ASN A 141 -0.21 2.59 8.45
N GLN A 142 -1.07 1.63 8.79
CA GLN A 142 -1.40 0.49 7.92
C GLN A 142 -2.07 0.95 6.63
N LYS A 143 -3.02 1.89 6.69
CA LYS A 143 -3.60 2.49 5.48
C LYS A 143 -2.56 3.24 4.63
N LEU A 144 -1.62 3.95 5.26
CA LEU A 144 -0.56 4.67 4.55
C LEU A 144 0.51 3.73 3.97
N VAL A 145 0.73 2.57 4.60
CA VAL A 145 1.60 1.51 4.09
C VAL A 145 0.90 0.77 2.96
N GLU A 146 -0.38 0.42 3.09
CA GLU A 146 -1.19 -0.11 1.98
C GLU A 146 -1.21 0.89 0.80
N GLU A 147 -1.40 2.19 1.04
CA GLU A 147 -1.37 3.20 -0.02
C GLU A 147 0.03 3.43 -0.64
N LYS A 148 1.12 3.04 0.03
CA LYS A 148 2.51 3.18 -0.49
C LYS A 148 3.09 1.88 -1.04
N GLU A 149 2.60 0.72 -0.63
CA GLU A 149 3.06 -0.59 -1.10
C GLU A 149 2.25 -1.14 -2.27
N PHE A 150 1.15 -0.49 -2.69
CA PHE A 150 0.58 -0.71 -4.02
C PHE A 150 1.24 0.22 -5.04
N PRO A 151 2.23 -0.24 -5.84
CA PRO A 151 2.67 0.52 -6.99
C PRO A 151 1.46 0.70 -7.91
N THR A 152 1.18 1.95 -8.25
CA THR A 152 0.05 2.42 -9.06
C THR A 152 0.20 2.05 -10.54
N ASN A 153 0.70 0.83 -10.85
CA ASN A 153 1.03 0.38 -12.21
C ASN A 153 0.77 -1.11 -12.48
N GLU A 154 0.14 -1.85 -11.58
CA GLU A 154 -0.47 -3.12 -11.97
C GLU A 154 -1.93 -2.84 -12.31
N GLU A 155 -2.26 -2.99 -13.59
CA GLU A 155 -3.62 -3.12 -14.07
C GLU A 155 -4.33 -4.15 -13.17
N LYS A 156 -5.14 -3.68 -12.21
CA LYS A 156 -5.95 -4.56 -11.37
C LYS A 156 -6.93 -5.27 -12.29
N THR A 157 -6.53 -6.45 -12.77
CA THR A 157 -7.38 -7.31 -13.58
C THR A 157 -8.58 -7.67 -12.71
N LEU A 158 -9.73 -7.13 -13.06
CA LEU A 158 -10.96 -7.39 -12.33
C LEU A 158 -11.25 -8.89 -12.42
N TYR A 159 -11.50 -9.52 -11.27
CA TYR A 159 -11.98 -10.89 -11.25
C TYR A 159 -13.36 -10.95 -11.92
N ILE A 160 -13.42 -11.53 -13.12
CA ILE A 160 -14.65 -11.79 -13.87
C ILE A 160 -15.04 -13.23 -13.58
N HIS A 161 -16.24 -13.43 -13.05
CA HIS A 161 -16.75 -14.77 -12.76
C HIS A 161 -16.91 -15.57 -14.08
N PRO A 162 -16.59 -16.86 -14.14
CA PRO A 162 -16.66 -17.66 -15.38
C PRO A 162 -18.06 -17.73 -16.00
N GLU A 163 -19.11 -17.57 -15.20
CA GLU A 163 -20.51 -17.51 -15.65
C GLU A 163 -20.97 -16.09 -16.08
N ASP A 164 -20.09 -15.08 -15.98
CA ASP A 164 -20.44 -13.70 -16.32
C ASP A 164 -20.45 -13.50 -17.84
N LYS A 165 -21.66 -13.50 -18.41
CA LYS A 165 -21.92 -13.26 -19.84
C LYS A 165 -22.02 -11.77 -20.17
N TRP A 166 -21.89 -10.87 -19.20
CA TRP A 166 -22.07 -9.43 -19.38
C TRP A 166 -20.76 -8.73 -19.76
N ASN A 167 -19.61 -9.26 -19.35
CA ASN A 167 -18.29 -8.72 -19.73
C ASN A 167 -18.08 -8.60 -21.25
N ASN A 168 -18.58 -9.57 -22.02
CA ASN A 168 -18.32 -9.70 -23.45
C ASN A 168 -19.38 -9.01 -24.33
N LYS A 169 -20.46 -8.52 -23.73
CA LYS A 169 -21.50 -7.78 -24.42
C LYS A 169 -21.17 -6.30 -24.24
N GLY A 170 -20.50 -5.69 -25.21
CA GLY A 170 -20.12 -4.26 -25.21
C GLY A 170 -21.30 -3.27 -25.19
N LEU A 171 -22.45 -3.66 -24.64
CA LEU A 171 -23.67 -2.88 -24.45
C LEU A 171 -23.70 -2.16 -23.08
N PHE A 172 -22.85 -2.51 -22.12
CA PHE A 172 -22.83 -1.89 -20.80
C PHE A 172 -21.74 -0.83 -20.67
N ASP A 173 -22.00 0.21 -19.89
CA ASP A 173 -20.98 1.19 -19.51
C ASP A 173 -19.85 0.47 -18.75
N LYS A 174 -18.66 0.48 -19.36
CA LYS A 174 -17.46 -0.17 -18.82
C LYS A 174 -17.19 0.30 -17.40
N LYS A 175 -17.37 1.59 -17.10
CA LYS A 175 -17.11 2.13 -15.76
C LYS A 175 -18.09 1.59 -14.72
N ALA A 176 -19.36 1.45 -15.08
CA ALA A 176 -20.36 0.88 -14.20
C ALA A 176 -20.09 -0.61 -13.94
N TYR A 177 -19.71 -1.35 -14.97
CA TYR A 177 -19.35 -2.77 -14.84
C TYR A 177 -18.07 -2.99 -14.02
N GLU A 178 -17.04 -2.16 -14.23
CA GLU A 178 -15.82 -2.16 -13.43
C GLU A 178 -16.10 -1.82 -11.96
N TYR A 179 -17.02 -0.90 -11.69
CA TYR A 179 -17.44 -0.56 -10.33
C TYR A 179 -18.13 -1.74 -9.63
N TRP A 180 -19.01 -2.45 -10.34
CA TRP A 180 -19.74 -3.59 -9.79
C TRP A 180 -18.87 -4.81 -9.55
N SER A 181 -17.97 -5.13 -10.48
CA SER A 181 -17.09 -6.30 -10.39
C SER A 181 -16.08 -6.21 -9.23
N GLN A 182 -15.83 -5.01 -8.69
CA GLN A 182 -15.05 -4.83 -7.44
C GLN A 182 -15.69 -5.51 -6.22
N GLY A 183 -17.00 -5.76 -6.24
CA GLY A 183 -17.71 -6.44 -5.15
C GLY A 183 -17.28 -7.90 -4.96
N TYR A 184 -16.77 -8.55 -6.01
CA TYR A 184 -16.28 -9.93 -5.92
C TYR A 184 -14.88 -10.05 -5.30
N GLN A 185 -14.16 -8.94 -5.14
CA GLN A 185 -12.78 -8.93 -4.66
C GLN A 185 -12.67 -8.62 -3.16
N ASN A 186 -13.61 -7.84 -2.61
CA ASN A 186 -13.57 -7.43 -1.21
C ASN A 186 -14.99 -7.30 -0.63
N THR A 187 -15.20 -7.83 0.57
CA THR A 187 -16.45 -7.74 1.34
C THR A 187 -16.86 -6.30 1.66
N ASP A 188 -15.89 -5.40 1.88
CA ASP A 188 -16.16 -3.98 2.12
C ASP A 188 -16.68 -3.28 0.85
N ASN A 189 -16.11 -3.63 -0.31
CA ASN A 189 -16.59 -3.15 -1.61
C ASN A 189 -17.99 -3.68 -1.90
N LEU A 190 -18.26 -4.95 -1.60
CA LEU A 190 -19.59 -5.55 -1.72
C LEU A 190 -20.62 -4.80 -0.85
N ARG A 191 -20.28 -4.53 0.41
CA ARG A 191 -21.13 -3.76 1.32
C ARG A 191 -21.40 -2.36 0.77
N ARG A 192 -20.37 -1.65 0.30
CA ARG A 192 -20.50 -0.31 -0.28
C ARG A 192 -21.42 -0.31 -1.51
N ILE A 193 -21.18 -1.23 -2.45
CA ILE A 193 -21.98 -1.37 -3.67
C ILE A 193 -23.43 -1.65 -3.26
N ARG A 194 -23.66 -2.62 -2.36
CA ARG A 194 -25.01 -2.96 -1.91
C ARG A 194 -25.74 -1.78 -1.28
N THR A 195 -25.11 -1.07 -0.35
CA THR A 195 -25.70 0.12 0.29
C THR A 195 -26.01 1.22 -0.74
N HIS A 196 -25.18 1.38 -1.75
CA HIS A 196 -25.43 2.34 -2.83
C HIS A 196 -26.60 1.90 -3.72
N TRP A 197 -26.78 0.60 -3.97
CA TRP A 197 -27.94 0.07 -4.69
C TRP A 197 -29.24 0.23 -3.90
N ASP A 198 -29.18 0.00 -2.58
CA ASP A 198 -30.33 0.22 -1.71
C ASP A 198 -30.82 1.67 -1.79
N TYR A 199 -29.94 2.65 -2.01
CA TYR A 199 -30.34 4.05 -2.22
C TYR A 199 -31.34 4.22 -3.39
N TYR A 200 -31.06 3.61 -4.55
CA TYR A 200 -31.91 3.76 -5.74
C TYR A 200 -33.17 2.89 -5.73
N ILE A 201 -33.23 1.89 -4.87
CA ILE A 201 -34.42 1.02 -4.73
C ILE A 201 -35.52 1.72 -3.91
N TYR A 202 -35.18 2.69 -3.07
CA TYR A 202 -36.10 3.31 -2.09
C TYR A 202 -36.50 4.77 -2.38
N ASP A 203 -36.08 5.35 -3.51
CA ASP A 203 -36.34 6.76 -3.85
C ASP A 203 -37.78 7.05 -4.38
N ASN A 204 -38.75 6.14 -4.16
CA ASN A 204 -40.14 6.33 -4.59
C ASN A 204 -41.15 6.03 -3.46
N VAL A 205 -41.00 6.66 -2.28
CA VAL A 205 -42.12 6.76 -1.33
C VAL A 205 -42.24 8.20 -0.86
N ASP A 206 -43.04 8.96 -1.61
CA ASP A 206 -43.81 10.14 -1.25
C ASP A 206 -43.16 11.16 -0.29
N GLU A 207 -42.73 12.28 -0.86
CA GLU A 207 -42.34 13.52 -0.16
C GLU A 207 -43.46 14.15 0.70
N SER A 208 -44.65 13.56 0.77
CA SER A 208 -45.83 14.15 1.42
C SER A 208 -46.02 13.75 2.89
N ASN A 209 -45.31 12.75 3.42
CA ASN A 209 -45.38 12.39 4.84
C ASN A 209 -44.00 12.44 5.49
N GLY A 210 -43.73 13.56 6.16
CA GLY A 210 -42.47 13.92 6.83
C GLY A 210 -42.10 13.06 8.04
N ASN A 211 -41.99 11.74 7.85
CA ASN A 211 -41.43 10.84 8.84
C ASN A 211 -40.47 9.83 8.18
N SER A 212 -39.41 10.34 7.55
CA SER A 212 -38.31 9.50 7.07
C SER A 212 -37.33 9.24 8.21
N SER A 213 -37.71 8.38 9.16
CA SER A 213 -36.71 7.77 10.02
C SER A 213 -35.80 6.92 9.13
N ARG A 214 -34.55 7.37 8.97
CA ARG A 214 -33.45 6.68 8.27
C ARG A 214 -32.94 5.47 9.06
N GLN A 215 -33.82 4.77 9.76
CA GLN A 215 -33.48 3.65 10.63
C GLN A 215 -34.18 2.41 10.10
N ASP A 216 -33.35 1.48 9.62
CA ASP A 216 -33.62 0.05 9.53
C ASP A 216 -34.84 -0.36 8.69
N LYS A 217 -34.72 -0.14 7.38
CA LYS A 217 -35.71 -0.61 6.40
C LYS A 217 -35.45 -2.05 5.99
N ILE A 218 -35.69 -2.95 6.93
CA ILE A 218 -35.84 -4.38 6.68
C ILE A 218 -37.02 -4.58 5.70
N PRO A 219 -36.90 -5.41 4.63
CA PRO A 219 -38.00 -5.66 3.70
C PRO A 219 -39.26 -6.17 4.43
N PRO A 220 -40.48 -5.86 3.96
CA PRO A 220 -41.72 -6.33 4.59
C PRO A 220 -41.87 -7.87 4.59
N THR A 221 -41.08 -8.57 3.78
CA THR A 221 -41.01 -10.05 3.71
C THR A 221 -39.88 -10.64 4.54
N TRP A 222 -39.15 -9.83 5.32
CA TRP A 222 -38.08 -10.32 6.16
C TRP A 222 -38.66 -11.11 7.33
N VAL A 223 -38.60 -12.43 7.21
CA VAL A 223 -38.87 -13.33 8.32
C VAL A 223 -37.72 -13.15 9.32
N PRO A 224 -37.99 -12.78 10.59
CA PRO A 224 -36.92 -12.74 11.58
C PRO A 224 -36.27 -14.13 11.65
N PRO A 225 -34.93 -14.21 11.75
CA PRO A 225 -34.26 -15.50 11.84
C PRO A 225 -34.87 -16.29 13.00
N ALA A 226 -35.08 -17.59 12.79
CA ALA A 226 -35.58 -18.46 13.86
C ALA A 226 -34.69 -18.29 15.10
N PRO A 227 -35.27 -18.21 16.31
CA PRO A 227 -34.49 -18.04 17.51
C PRO A 227 -33.43 -19.14 17.59
N PRO A 228 -32.21 -18.84 18.06
CA PRO A 228 -31.16 -19.84 18.11
C PRO A 228 -31.65 -21.02 18.94
N SER A 229 -31.57 -22.22 18.37
CA SER A 229 -32.08 -23.46 18.98
C SER A 229 -31.33 -23.84 20.27
N SER A 230 -30.20 -23.18 20.55
CA SER A 230 -29.39 -23.37 21.74
C SER A 230 -29.71 -22.30 22.78
N TRP A 231 -30.10 -22.75 23.98
CA TRP A 231 -30.38 -21.92 25.15
C TRP A 231 -29.24 -20.95 25.49
N ILE A 232 -28.00 -21.38 25.30
CA ILE A 232 -26.79 -20.60 25.59
C ILE A 232 -26.74 -19.32 24.72
N TRP A 233 -27.26 -19.37 23.49
CA TRP A 233 -27.25 -18.24 22.58
C TRP A 233 -28.46 -17.32 22.79
N ALA A 234 -29.56 -17.86 23.30
CA ALA A 234 -30.76 -17.08 23.61
C ALA A 234 -30.56 -16.11 24.79
N THR A 235 -29.79 -16.51 25.81
CA THR A 235 -29.53 -15.65 26.99
C THR A 235 -28.71 -14.41 26.65
N HIS A 236 -27.88 -14.45 25.60
CA HIS A 236 -27.11 -13.30 25.14
C HIS A 236 -27.96 -12.22 24.46
N LEU A 237 -29.14 -12.57 23.94
CA LEU A 237 -30.04 -11.63 23.26
C LEU A 237 -30.93 -10.84 24.23
N VAL A 238 -31.26 -11.40 25.40
CA VAL A 238 -32.15 -10.77 26.39
C VAL A 238 -31.46 -9.59 27.10
N ASN A 239 -30.13 -9.56 27.15
CA ASN A 239 -29.36 -8.53 27.84
C ASN A 239 -29.07 -7.27 27.00
N GLN A 240 -29.65 -7.14 25.80
CA GLN A 240 -29.42 -6.01 24.89
C GLN A 240 -30.70 -5.23 24.50
N SER A 241 -31.75 -5.28 25.32
CA SER A 241 -32.82 -4.28 25.24
C SER A 241 -32.44 -3.07 26.13
N PRO A 242 -32.59 -1.82 25.65
CA PRO A 242 -32.33 -0.62 26.44
C PRO A 242 -33.25 -0.48 27.66
#